data_AF-A0A1V6AH49-F1
#
_entry.id   AF-A0A1V6AH49-F1
#
_cell.length_a   1.000
_cell.length_b   1.000
_cell.length_c   1.000
_cell.angle_alpha   90.00
_cell.angle_beta   90.00
_cell.angle_gamma   90.00
#
_symmetry.space_group_name_H-M   'P 1'
#
loop_
_entity.id
_entity.type
_entity.pdbx_description
1 polymer ?
#
loop_
_entity_poly.entity_id
_entity_poly.type
_entity_poly.pdbx_seq_one_letter_code
_entity_poly.pdbx_strand_id
1 'polypeptide(L)'
;MDDDSFTKAYNKGIGIYQDKKCIGVLGEKKLHSILKYYIEPDTFYHEIKINNFYADIYKDKMIYEIQTSSFNKLRTKLTSFLTNYNVTIIYPIAYNKWIYWINDKDGTISKKRKSPKKGSYFDSFKELYKIKMYLKNERLSIKLFLIDLNEYRILNGWSEDLKKGSSRYERIPIKIYSSLSLTQKEDYLYFIPANLNQPFSVKQYADNMKINKKLAGIVLNILNHLDLIHISDKKRNAYLYKLNM
;
A
#
# COMPACT_ATOMS: atom_id res chain seq x y z
N MET A 1 2.90 3.50 20.37
CA MET A 1 2.11 4.20 19.33
C MET A 1 0.73 4.41 19.91
N ASP A 2 0.27 5.65 19.95
CA ASP A 2 -0.83 6.09 20.81
C ASP A 2 -2.19 5.69 20.22
N ASP A 3 -2.89 4.76 20.87
CA ASP A 3 -4.22 4.25 20.51
C ASP A 3 -5.26 5.40 20.43
N ASP A 4 -5.01 6.48 21.20
CA ASP A 4 -5.82 7.70 21.24
C ASP A 4 -5.76 8.48 19.92
N SER A 5 -4.58 8.60 19.29
CA SER A 5 -4.41 9.31 18.01
C SER A 5 -5.19 8.66 16.86
N PHE A 6 -5.16 7.33 16.78
CA PHE A 6 -5.89 6.58 15.76
C PHE A 6 -7.40 6.64 16.01
N THR A 7 -7.83 6.54 17.27
CA THR A 7 -9.23 6.68 17.66
C THR A 7 -9.81 8.05 17.28
N LYS A 8 -9.06 9.13 17.55
CA LYS A 8 -9.43 10.50 17.14
C LYS A 8 -9.57 10.62 15.62
N ALA A 9 -8.62 10.09 14.85
CA ALA A 9 -8.68 10.09 13.39
C ALA A 9 -9.84 9.25 12.84
N TYR A 10 -10.12 8.11 13.47
CA TYR A 10 -11.26 7.24 13.14
C TYR A 10 -12.58 8.00 13.29
N ASN A 11 -12.80 8.64 14.44
CA ASN A 11 -14.03 9.38 14.72
C ASN A 11 -14.23 10.56 13.75
N LYS A 12 -13.19 11.36 13.49
CA LYS A 12 -13.24 12.45 12.50
C LYS A 12 -13.52 11.94 11.08
N GLY A 13 -12.81 10.91 10.64
CA GLY A 13 -12.93 10.36 9.28
C GLY A 13 -14.28 9.71 9.00
N ILE A 14 -14.91 9.10 10.01
CA ILE A 14 -16.27 8.53 9.90
C ILE A 14 -17.34 9.63 9.87
N GLY A 15 -17.27 10.64 10.74
CA GLY A 15 -18.30 11.69 10.84
C GLY A 15 -18.54 12.44 9.53
N ILE A 16 -17.48 12.74 8.79
CA ILE A 16 -17.59 13.47 7.50
C ILE A 16 -18.31 12.65 6.42
N TYR A 17 -18.21 11.32 6.47
CA TYR A 17 -18.95 10.44 5.55
C TYR A 17 -20.44 10.37 5.87
N GLN A 18 -20.83 10.63 7.11
CA GLN A 18 -22.25 10.68 7.49
C GLN A 18 -22.89 12.00 7.02
N ASP A 19 -22.13 13.10 7.00
CA ASP A 19 -22.62 14.41 6.56
C ASP A 19 -22.58 14.61 5.03
N LYS A 20 -21.60 14.02 4.33
CA LYS A 20 -21.54 14.07 2.86
C LYS A 20 -22.47 13.03 2.23
N LYS A 21 -23.72 13.41 1.95
CA LYS A 21 -24.61 12.76 0.95
C LYS A 21 -24.06 12.88 -0.49
N CYS A 22 -22.78 12.59 -0.71
CA CYS A 22 -22.20 12.53 -2.05
C CYS A 22 -22.37 11.12 -2.62
N ILE A 23 -23.60 10.81 -3.04
CA ILE A 23 -23.88 9.77 -4.02
C ILE A 23 -23.22 10.24 -5.32
N GLY A 24 -21.99 9.80 -5.61
CA GLY A 24 -21.36 10.14 -6.88
C GLY A 24 -19.84 10.08 -7.01
N VAL A 25 -19.05 9.91 -5.95
CA VAL A 25 -17.58 9.73 -6.10
C VAL A 25 -17.21 8.28 -5.82
N LEU A 26 -17.40 7.45 -6.85
CA LEU A 26 -16.92 6.08 -6.95
C LEU A 26 -15.39 6.03 -6.83
N GLY A 27 -14.84 5.88 -5.62
CA GLY A 27 -13.42 5.53 -5.48
C GLY A 27 -12.80 5.73 -4.11
N GLU A 28 -13.18 6.80 -3.40
CA GLU A 28 -12.64 7.07 -2.06
C GLU A 28 -13.48 6.35 -1.00
N LYS A 29 -12.76 5.76 -0.05
CA LYS A 29 -13.22 4.73 0.88
C LYS A 29 -12.81 5.19 2.26
N LYS A 30 -13.61 4.93 3.31
CA LYS A 30 -13.33 5.33 4.70
C LYS A 30 -11.87 5.14 5.13
N LEU A 31 -11.20 4.08 4.65
CA LEU A 31 -9.75 3.87 4.83
C LEU A 31 -8.87 5.07 4.42
N HIS A 32 -9.09 5.66 3.25
CA HIS A 32 -8.31 6.81 2.78
C HIS A 32 -8.55 8.02 3.68
N SER A 33 -9.81 8.38 3.91
CA SER A 33 -10.18 9.49 4.80
C SER A 33 -9.62 9.33 6.21
N ILE A 34 -9.81 8.18 6.85
CA ILE A 34 -9.31 7.94 8.21
C ILE A 34 -7.78 8.02 8.25
N LEU A 35 -7.07 7.50 7.24
CA LEU A 35 -5.63 7.64 7.17
C LEU A 35 -5.20 9.09 6.93
N LYS A 36 -5.97 9.86 6.17
CA LYS A 36 -5.72 11.28 5.93
C LYS A 36 -5.72 12.05 7.25
N TYR A 37 -6.76 11.86 8.06
CA TYR A 37 -6.85 12.42 9.41
C TYR A 37 -5.79 11.89 10.37
N TYR A 38 -5.39 10.63 10.20
CA TYR A 38 -4.34 10.04 11.03
C TYR A 38 -2.96 10.64 10.74
N ILE A 39 -2.67 10.93 9.47
CA ILE A 39 -1.40 11.53 9.06
C ILE A 39 -1.36 13.02 9.37
N GLU A 40 -2.46 13.74 9.10
CA GLU A 40 -2.58 15.16 9.42
C GLU A 40 -3.98 15.45 9.99
N PRO A 41 -4.11 15.73 11.29
CA PRO A 41 -5.41 15.98 11.91
C PRO A 41 -6.07 17.32 11.54
N ASP A 42 -5.28 18.29 11.08
CA ASP A 42 -5.76 19.62 10.67
C ASP A 42 -6.14 19.63 9.17
N THR A 43 -7.42 19.84 8.90
CA THR A 43 -7.99 19.85 7.55
C THR A 43 -7.51 21.03 6.72
N PHE A 44 -6.93 22.06 7.33
CA PHE A 44 -6.33 23.17 6.59
C PHE A 44 -5.25 22.71 5.61
N TYR A 45 -4.60 21.58 5.88
CA TYR A 45 -3.54 21.02 5.04
C TYR A 45 -4.03 19.95 4.05
N HIS A 46 -5.35 19.69 3.99
CA HIS A 46 -5.93 18.62 3.17
C HIS A 46 -6.33 19.12 1.80
N GLU A 47 -6.24 18.25 0.78
CA GLU A 47 -6.76 18.55 -0.58
C GLU A 47 -6.16 19.85 -1.17
N ILE A 48 -4.86 20.07 -0.97
CA ILE A 48 -4.20 21.29 -1.44
C ILE A 48 -3.86 21.20 -2.91
N LYS A 49 -4.27 22.21 -3.68
CA LYS A 49 -3.92 22.33 -5.10
C LYS A 49 -2.45 22.69 -5.24
N ILE A 50 -1.69 21.81 -5.90
CA ILE A 50 -0.28 22.02 -6.25
C ILE A 50 -0.13 21.76 -7.75
N ASN A 51 0.31 22.79 -8.48
CA ASN A 51 0.32 22.78 -9.94
C ASN A 51 -1.08 22.43 -10.50
N ASN A 52 -1.18 21.34 -11.27
CA ASN A 52 -2.42 20.87 -11.90
C ASN A 52 -3.10 19.73 -11.12
N PHE A 53 -2.63 19.41 -9.91
CA PHE A 53 -3.12 18.27 -9.13
C PHE A 53 -3.53 18.70 -7.71
N TYR A 54 -4.37 17.90 -7.08
CA TYR A 54 -4.66 18.01 -5.66
C TYR A 54 -3.83 16.97 -4.91
N ALA A 55 -3.00 17.45 -3.98
CA ALA A 55 -2.30 16.62 -3.00
C ALA A 55 -3.26 16.22 -1.88
N ASP A 56 -3.20 14.99 -1.40
CA ASP A 56 -4.03 14.59 -0.26
C ASP A 56 -3.70 15.45 0.96
N ILE A 57 -2.42 15.58 1.29
CA ILE A 57 -1.93 16.44 2.37
C ILE A 57 -0.73 17.23 1.87
N TYR A 58 -0.70 18.52 2.19
CA TYR A 58 0.48 19.36 2.00
C TYR A 58 0.75 20.21 3.24
N LYS A 59 1.89 19.97 3.88
CA LYS A 59 2.32 20.69 5.08
C LYS A 59 3.84 20.78 5.12
N ASP A 60 4.38 21.92 5.51
CA ASP A 60 5.82 22.14 5.70
C ASP A 60 6.67 21.71 4.48
N LYS A 61 6.21 22.05 3.27
CA LYS A 61 6.82 21.67 1.98
C LYS A 61 6.88 20.14 1.71
N MET A 62 6.14 19.35 2.47
CA MET A 62 6.00 17.90 2.30
C MET A 62 4.62 17.57 1.74
N ILE A 63 4.58 16.75 0.70
CA ILE A 63 3.36 16.17 0.13
C ILE A 63 3.20 14.76 0.66
N TYR A 64 2.00 14.40 1.15
CA TYR A 64 1.63 13.02 1.39
C TYR A 64 0.51 12.60 0.45
N GLU A 65 0.67 11.47 -0.22
CA GLU A 65 -0.32 10.88 -1.13
C GLU A 65 -0.72 9.50 -0.60
N ILE A 66 -1.98 9.35 -0.20
CA ILE A 66 -2.53 8.11 0.34
C ILE A 66 -3.12 7.29 -0.78
N GLN A 67 -2.52 6.13 -1.03
CA GLN A 67 -2.79 5.38 -2.24
C GLN A 67 -3.11 3.95 -1.88
N THR A 68 -4.26 3.44 -2.32
CA THR A 68 -4.72 2.10 -1.90
C THR A 68 -4.62 1.03 -2.99
N SER A 69 -4.30 1.45 -4.22
CA SER A 69 -3.96 0.62 -5.39
C SER A 69 -3.54 1.53 -6.55
N SER A 70 -3.25 0.93 -7.71
CA SER A 70 -3.19 1.64 -9.00
C SER A 70 -2.11 2.72 -9.09
N PHE A 71 -0.90 2.44 -8.60
CA PHE A 71 0.23 3.37 -8.62
C PHE A 71 0.62 3.84 -10.03
N ASN A 72 0.22 3.12 -11.09
CA ASN A 72 0.35 3.61 -12.47
C ASN A 72 -0.31 5.00 -12.67
N LYS A 73 -1.43 5.28 -11.99
CA LYS A 73 -2.15 6.56 -12.08
C LYS A 73 -1.42 7.70 -11.36
N LEU A 74 -0.47 7.39 -10.48
CA LEU A 74 0.33 8.39 -9.76
C LEU A 74 1.46 8.97 -10.61
N ARG A 75 1.85 8.33 -11.71
CA ARG A 75 3.06 8.71 -12.46
C ARG A 75 3.06 10.17 -12.89
N THR A 76 1.93 10.66 -13.41
CA THR A 76 1.80 12.07 -13.83
C THR A 76 1.90 13.04 -12.64
N LYS A 77 1.25 12.72 -11.52
CA LYS A 77 1.39 13.48 -10.26
C LYS A 77 2.84 13.48 -9.78
N LEU A 78 3.49 12.32 -9.69
CA LEU A 78 4.86 12.16 -9.22
C LEU A 78 5.85 12.93 -10.09
N THR A 79 5.72 12.87 -11.42
CA THR A 79 6.53 13.67 -12.33
C THR A 79 6.42 15.16 -12.03
N SER A 80 5.22 15.66 -11.70
CA SER A 80 5.00 17.07 -11.38
C SER A 80 5.49 17.46 -9.98
N PHE A 81 5.25 16.61 -8.98
CA PHE A 81 5.56 16.93 -7.58
C PHE A 81 7.06 16.81 -7.28
N LEU A 82 7.71 15.73 -7.73
CA LEU A 82 9.11 15.44 -7.38
C LEU A 82 10.11 16.45 -7.97
N THR A 83 9.69 17.31 -8.90
CA THR A 83 10.50 18.43 -9.38
C THR A 83 10.85 19.40 -8.26
N ASN A 84 9.89 19.71 -7.37
CA ASN A 84 10.01 20.81 -6.41
C ASN A 84 9.68 20.43 -4.96
N TYR A 85 9.09 19.25 -4.73
CA TYR A 85 8.55 18.86 -3.43
C TYR A 85 9.04 17.47 -3.03
N ASN A 86 9.17 17.28 -1.72
CA ASN A 86 9.30 15.97 -1.13
C ASN A 86 7.92 15.30 -1.07
N VAL A 87 7.84 14.05 -1.48
CA VAL A 87 6.60 13.29 -1.59
C VAL A 87 6.73 12.01 -0.78
N THR A 88 5.81 11.77 0.16
CA THR A 88 5.63 10.46 0.79
C THR A 88 4.38 9.79 0.26
N ILE A 89 4.53 8.63 -0.35
CA ILE A 89 3.38 7.76 -0.66
C ILE A 89 3.04 6.93 0.57
N ILE A 90 1.83 7.10 1.08
CA ILE A 90 1.27 6.32 2.18
C ILE A 90 0.51 5.14 1.58
N TYR A 91 0.99 3.91 1.79
CA TYR A 91 0.41 2.70 1.23
C TYR A 91 -0.12 1.75 2.34
N PRO A 92 -1.44 1.71 2.56
CA PRO A 92 -2.06 0.77 3.50
C PRO A 92 -2.19 -0.64 2.91
N ILE A 93 -1.71 -1.62 3.66
CA ILE A 93 -1.74 -3.05 3.37
C ILE A 93 -2.62 -3.72 4.42
N ALA A 94 -3.62 -4.49 3.98
CA ALA A 94 -4.48 -5.25 4.88
C ALA A 94 -3.69 -6.40 5.54
N TYR A 95 -3.36 -6.28 6.84
CA TYR A 95 -2.61 -7.27 7.61
C TYR A 95 -3.52 -8.40 8.10
N ASN A 96 -4.39 -8.14 9.07
CA ASN A 96 -5.59 -8.95 9.29
C ASN A 96 -6.78 -8.25 8.64
N LYS A 97 -7.66 -9.04 8.01
CA LYS A 97 -8.92 -8.50 7.50
C LYS A 97 -10.09 -9.38 7.86
N TRP A 98 -11.18 -8.76 8.29
CA TRP A 98 -12.46 -9.42 8.51
C TRP A 98 -13.43 -9.01 7.41
N ILE A 99 -14.08 -10.00 6.81
CA ILE A 99 -14.93 -9.83 5.65
C ILE A 99 -16.39 -9.90 6.10
N TYR A 100 -17.17 -8.95 5.59
CA TYR A 100 -18.62 -8.91 5.69
C TYR A 100 -19.18 -8.96 4.27
N TRP A 101 -20.16 -9.83 4.04
CA TRP A 101 -20.87 -9.93 2.77
C TRP A 101 -22.18 -9.19 2.85
N ILE A 102 -22.43 -8.32 1.87
CA ILE A 102 -23.66 -7.58 1.70
C ILE A 102 -24.44 -8.28 0.59
N ASN A 103 -25.64 -8.74 0.89
CA ASN A 103 -26.57 -9.21 -0.13
C ASN A 103 -27.03 -8.01 -0.95
N ASP A 104 -26.83 -8.09 -2.27
CA ASP A 104 -27.09 -6.99 -3.20
C ASP A 104 -28.59 -6.64 -3.31
N LYS A 105 -29.48 -7.58 -2.97
CA LYS A 105 -30.94 -7.42 -3.11
C LYS A 105 -31.60 -6.76 -1.90
N ASP A 106 -31.25 -7.19 -0.70
CA ASP A 106 -31.92 -6.78 0.55
C ASP A 106 -31.01 -5.99 1.50
N GLY A 107 -29.72 -5.83 1.16
CA GLY A 107 -28.74 -5.11 1.96
C GLY A 107 -28.31 -5.85 3.24
N THR A 108 -28.75 -7.10 3.45
CA THR A 108 -28.40 -7.87 4.66
C THR A 108 -26.91 -8.15 4.74
N ILE A 109 -26.36 -8.01 5.95
CA ILE A 109 -24.93 -8.16 6.21
C ILE A 109 -24.65 -9.49 6.91
N SER A 110 -23.76 -10.29 6.34
CA SER A 110 -23.34 -11.56 6.93
C SER A 110 -22.62 -11.38 8.26
N LYS A 111 -22.52 -12.46 9.04
CA LYS A 111 -21.63 -12.52 10.20
C LYS A 111 -20.17 -12.23 9.80
N LYS A 112 -19.43 -11.64 10.74
CA LYS A 112 -18.00 -11.34 10.63
C LYS A 112 -17.20 -12.62 10.42
N ARG A 113 -16.35 -12.68 9.38
CA ARG A 113 -15.42 -13.80 9.15
C ARG A 113 -13.99 -13.30 8.94
N LYS A 114 -13.00 -13.87 9.63
CA LYS A 114 -11.58 -13.57 9.37
C LYS A 114 -11.14 -14.15 8.03
N SER A 115 -10.45 -13.35 7.21
CA SER A 115 -9.82 -13.85 5.99
C SER A 115 -8.58 -14.69 6.32
N PRO A 116 -8.36 -15.81 5.62
CA PRO A 116 -7.16 -16.63 5.83
C PRO A 116 -5.88 -15.96 5.32
N LYS A 117 -6.00 -15.01 4.37
CA LYS A 117 -4.83 -14.28 3.86
C LYS A 117 -4.38 -13.25 4.89
N LYS A 118 -3.15 -13.42 5.37
CA LYS A 118 -2.39 -12.43 6.14
C LYS A 118 -1.55 -11.56 5.19
N GLY A 119 -1.65 -10.25 5.34
CA GLY A 119 -0.84 -9.32 4.53
C GLY A 119 0.60 -9.22 5.02
N SER A 120 1.48 -8.72 4.15
CA SER A 120 2.86 -8.39 4.51
C SER A 120 3.37 -7.20 3.70
N TYR A 121 4.49 -6.61 4.10
CA TYR A 121 5.11 -5.52 3.33
C TYR A 121 5.46 -5.92 1.89
N PHE A 122 5.67 -7.21 1.61
CA PHE A 122 5.87 -7.71 0.24
C PHE A 122 4.67 -7.47 -0.68
N ASP A 123 3.44 -7.36 -0.13
CA ASP A 123 2.25 -7.06 -0.94
C ASP A 123 2.35 -5.67 -1.62
N SER A 124 3.25 -4.78 -1.17
CA SER A 124 3.51 -3.48 -1.79
C SER A 124 4.24 -3.58 -3.14
N PHE A 125 5.05 -4.62 -3.35
CA PHE A 125 5.98 -4.68 -4.50
C PHE A 125 5.28 -4.68 -5.86
N LYS A 126 4.04 -5.17 -5.93
CA LYS A 126 3.24 -5.10 -7.16
C LYS A 126 2.90 -3.66 -7.56
N GLU A 127 2.66 -2.80 -6.57
CA GLU A 127 2.38 -1.37 -6.79
C GLU A 127 3.69 -0.59 -6.92
N LEU A 128 4.72 -0.89 -6.12
CA LEU A 128 6.04 -0.27 -6.26
C LEU A 128 6.66 -0.51 -7.64
N TYR A 129 6.48 -1.71 -8.21
CA TYR A 129 6.97 -2.02 -9.54
C TYR A 129 6.41 -1.08 -10.61
N LYS A 130 5.17 -0.59 -10.43
CA LYS A 130 4.51 0.32 -11.35
C LYS A 130 5.12 1.72 -11.35
N ILE A 131 5.77 2.14 -10.27
CA ILE A 131 6.45 3.43 -10.16
C ILE A 131 7.96 3.27 -9.97
N LYS A 132 8.49 2.10 -10.33
CA LYS A 132 9.89 1.71 -10.13
C LYS A 132 10.89 2.79 -10.55
N MET A 133 10.61 3.45 -11.69
CA MET A 133 11.43 4.54 -12.25
C MET A 133 11.58 5.76 -11.34
N TYR A 134 10.69 5.96 -10.37
CA TYR A 134 10.74 7.07 -9.40
C TYR A 134 11.42 6.67 -8.09
N LEU A 135 11.64 5.38 -7.82
CA LEU A 135 12.14 4.90 -6.51
C LEU A 135 13.60 5.30 -6.24
N LYS A 136 14.35 5.74 -7.24
CA LYS A 136 15.70 6.33 -7.07
C LYS A 136 15.66 7.81 -6.69
N ASN A 137 14.52 8.48 -6.77
CA ASN A 137 14.43 9.90 -6.52
C ASN A 137 14.52 10.16 -5.00
N GLU A 138 15.51 10.95 -4.58
CA GLU A 138 15.77 11.27 -3.16
C GLU A 138 14.60 12.04 -2.50
N ARG A 139 13.73 12.66 -3.28
CA ARG A 139 12.53 13.34 -2.79
C ARG A 139 11.31 12.41 -2.67
N LEU A 140 11.43 11.14 -3.03
CA LEU A 140 10.36 10.17 -2.90
C LEU A 140 10.61 9.25 -1.70
N SER A 141 9.68 9.26 -0.75
CA SER A 141 9.61 8.28 0.34
C SER A 141 8.35 7.42 0.21
N ILE A 142 8.41 6.19 0.71
CA ILE A 142 7.27 5.28 0.80
C ILE A 142 7.05 4.91 2.26
N LYS A 143 5.83 5.10 2.76
CA LYS A 143 5.42 4.65 4.09
C LYS A 143 4.39 3.54 3.95
N LEU A 144 4.78 2.33 4.33
CA LEU A 144 3.91 1.15 4.30
C LEU A 144 3.25 0.97 5.66
N PHE A 145 1.92 0.88 5.69
CA PHE A 145 1.17 0.55 6.91
C PHE A 145 0.58 -0.85 6.81
N LEU A 146 0.90 -1.72 7.77
CA LEU A 146 0.13 -2.93 8.01
C LEU A 146 -1.07 -2.57 8.86
N ILE A 147 -2.28 -2.79 8.34
CA ILE A 147 -3.53 -2.33 8.94
C ILE A 147 -4.48 -3.51 9.15
N ASP A 148 -4.99 -3.63 10.36
CA ASP A 148 -6.12 -4.50 10.65
C ASP A 148 -7.41 -3.79 10.20
N LEU A 149 -8.26 -4.43 9.40
CA LEU A 149 -9.43 -3.76 8.82
C LEU A 149 -10.65 -4.66 8.63
N ASN A 150 -11.84 -4.04 8.60
CA ASN A 150 -13.06 -4.66 8.10
C ASN A 150 -13.20 -4.36 6.60
N GLU A 151 -13.47 -5.38 5.78
CA GLU A 151 -13.76 -5.26 4.36
C GLU A 151 -15.20 -5.70 4.08
N TYR A 152 -16.00 -4.78 3.54
CA TYR A 152 -17.36 -5.04 3.12
C TYR A 152 -17.38 -5.30 1.62
N ARG A 153 -18.04 -6.38 1.19
CA ARG A 153 -18.11 -6.81 -0.20
C ARG A 153 -19.53 -7.14 -0.58
N ILE A 154 -19.90 -6.82 -1.82
CA ILE A 154 -21.22 -7.12 -2.37
C ILE A 154 -21.20 -8.56 -2.91
N LEU A 155 -22.24 -9.35 -2.62
CA LEU A 155 -22.47 -10.66 -3.22
C LEU A 155 -22.97 -10.51 -4.67
N ASN A 156 -22.07 -10.06 -5.55
CA ASN A 156 -22.33 -9.85 -6.97
C ASN A 156 -21.24 -10.46 -7.87
N GLY A 157 -20.52 -11.45 -7.34
CA GLY A 157 -19.52 -12.19 -8.07
C GLY A 157 -20.12 -13.19 -9.07
N TRP A 158 -19.29 -13.70 -9.97
CA TRP A 158 -19.67 -14.65 -11.02
C TRP A 158 -19.73 -16.11 -10.54
N SER A 159 -19.30 -16.42 -9.31
CA SER A 159 -19.43 -17.78 -8.75
C SER A 159 -20.85 -18.06 -8.30
N GLU A 160 -21.18 -19.34 -8.13
CA GLU A 160 -22.47 -19.80 -7.59
C GLU A 160 -22.82 -19.15 -6.24
N ASP A 161 -21.83 -18.99 -5.36
CA ASP A 161 -22.00 -18.30 -4.07
C ASP A 161 -21.83 -16.77 -4.15
N LEU A 162 -21.69 -16.23 -5.36
CA LEU A 162 -21.53 -14.81 -5.69
C LEU A 162 -20.29 -14.14 -5.04
N LYS A 163 -19.31 -14.90 -4.55
CA LYS A 163 -18.11 -14.34 -3.88
C LYS A 163 -16.95 -14.09 -4.83
N LYS A 164 -16.70 -14.94 -5.83
CA LYS A 164 -15.57 -14.78 -6.75
C LYS A 164 -15.86 -13.66 -7.75
N GLY A 165 -14.91 -12.74 -7.89
CA GLY A 165 -15.11 -11.54 -8.71
C GLY A 165 -16.02 -10.48 -8.09
N SER A 166 -16.48 -10.68 -6.84
CA SER A 166 -17.29 -9.70 -6.11
C SER A 166 -16.68 -8.30 -6.08
N SER A 167 -17.53 -7.30 -5.98
CA SER A 167 -17.14 -5.91 -5.83
C SER A 167 -16.85 -5.58 -4.37
N ARG A 168 -15.77 -4.83 -4.12
CA ARG A 168 -15.48 -4.29 -2.80
C ARG A 168 -16.34 -3.05 -2.59
N TYR A 169 -17.21 -3.08 -1.57
CA TYR A 169 -17.96 -1.92 -1.13
C TYR A 169 -17.04 -0.96 -0.36
N GLU A 170 -16.61 -1.35 0.85
CA GLU A 170 -15.91 -0.44 1.77
C GLU A 170 -14.76 -1.14 2.52
N ARG A 171 -13.78 -0.37 2.97
CA ARG A 171 -12.77 -0.80 3.96
C ARG A 171 -12.72 0.19 5.11
N ILE A 172 -12.82 -0.35 6.32
CA ILE A 172 -12.76 0.43 7.56
C ILE A 172 -11.55 -0.06 8.38
N PRO A 173 -10.51 0.78 8.56
CA PRO A 173 -9.36 0.42 9.38
C PRO A 173 -9.78 0.34 10.85
N ILE A 174 -9.25 -0.66 11.56
CA ILE A 174 -9.49 -0.92 12.97
C ILE A 174 -8.29 -0.45 13.79
N LYS A 175 -7.08 -0.74 13.31
CA LYS A 175 -5.83 -0.25 13.90
C LYS A 175 -4.67 -0.37 12.92
N ILE A 176 -3.64 0.42 13.16
CA ILE A 176 -2.33 0.25 12.52
C ILE A 176 -1.55 -0.78 13.33
N TYR A 177 -1.26 -1.92 12.71
CA TYR A 177 -0.50 -3.00 13.33
C TYR A 177 0.99 -2.67 13.41
N SER A 178 1.56 -2.19 12.30
CA SER A 178 2.94 -1.73 12.23
C SER A 178 3.14 -0.84 11.00
N SER A 179 4.28 -0.15 10.94
CA SER A 179 4.66 0.63 9.77
C SER A 179 6.13 0.42 9.39
N LEU A 180 6.45 0.63 8.13
CA LEU A 180 7.81 0.63 7.58
C LEU A 180 7.99 1.87 6.72
N SER A 181 9.01 2.68 7.02
CA SER A 181 9.42 3.82 6.19
C SER A 181 10.54 3.39 5.25
N LEU A 182 10.42 3.71 3.97
CA LEU A 182 11.46 3.60 2.96
C LEU A 182 11.73 5.03 2.46
N THR A 183 12.67 5.70 3.11
CA THR A 183 13.06 7.10 2.88
C THR A 183 14.21 7.24 1.89
N GLN A 184 15.08 6.24 1.84
CA GLN A 184 16.22 6.16 0.92
C GLN A 184 16.31 4.75 0.33
N LYS A 185 17.15 4.58 -0.70
CA LYS A 185 17.26 3.29 -1.41
C LYS A 185 17.74 2.18 -0.47
N GLU A 186 18.63 2.46 0.47
CA GLU A 186 19.21 1.51 1.43
C GLU A 186 18.15 0.88 2.32
N ASP A 187 17.04 1.59 2.61
CA ASP A 187 15.95 1.07 3.45
C ASP A 187 15.29 -0.17 2.81
N TYR A 188 15.40 -0.34 1.50
CA TYR A 188 14.91 -1.53 0.81
C TYR A 188 15.74 -2.80 1.11
N LEU A 189 16.92 -2.68 1.72
CA LEU A 189 17.68 -3.83 2.25
C LEU A 189 16.92 -4.56 3.36
N TYR A 190 15.90 -3.93 3.98
CA TYR A 190 14.94 -4.61 4.85
C TYR A 190 14.34 -5.87 4.20
N PHE A 191 14.21 -5.88 2.88
CA PHE A 191 13.69 -7.00 2.11
C PHE A 191 14.75 -8.03 1.73
N ILE A 192 15.94 -8.01 2.34
CA ILE A 192 16.96 -9.05 2.18
C ILE A 192 17.27 -9.61 3.57
N PRO A 193 17.11 -10.93 3.79
CA PRO A 193 17.38 -11.50 5.10
C PRO A 193 18.91 -11.60 5.31
N ALA A 194 19.38 -11.26 6.52
CA ALA A 194 20.80 -11.22 6.85
C ALA A 194 21.51 -12.59 6.68
N ASN A 195 20.77 -13.68 6.82
CA ASN A 195 21.27 -15.06 6.68
C ASN A 195 21.17 -15.61 5.24
N LEU A 196 20.91 -14.76 4.24
CA LEU A 196 20.84 -15.22 2.85
C LEU A 196 22.25 -15.42 2.27
N ASN A 197 22.60 -16.69 2.06
CA ASN A 197 23.87 -17.06 1.42
C ASN A 197 23.99 -16.42 0.02
N GLN A 198 25.14 -15.84 -0.27
CA GLN A 198 25.43 -15.18 -1.53
C GLN A 198 26.44 -16.00 -2.37
N PRO A 199 26.27 -16.10 -3.70
CA PRO A 199 25.15 -15.55 -4.46
C PRO A 199 23.87 -16.41 -4.31
N PHE A 200 22.71 -15.82 -4.51
CA PHE A 200 21.41 -16.50 -4.41
C PHE A 200 20.57 -16.38 -5.68
N SER A 201 19.78 -17.41 -5.97
CA SER A 201 18.77 -17.39 -7.03
C SER A 201 17.43 -16.84 -6.53
N VAL A 202 16.55 -16.47 -7.46
CA VAL A 202 15.14 -16.11 -7.16
C VAL A 202 14.44 -17.21 -6.34
N LYS A 203 14.76 -18.49 -6.60
CA LYS A 203 14.18 -19.62 -5.86
C LYS A 203 14.61 -19.60 -4.39
N GLN A 204 15.92 -19.54 -4.14
CA GLN A 204 16.48 -19.51 -2.78
C GLN A 204 15.96 -18.30 -1.98
N TYR A 205 15.86 -17.14 -2.64
CA TYR A 205 15.28 -15.94 -2.03
C TYR A 205 13.79 -16.13 -1.70
N ALA A 206 12.99 -16.67 -2.62
CA ALA A 206 11.56 -16.95 -2.42
C ALA A 206 11.33 -17.91 -1.24
N ASP A 207 12.13 -18.97 -1.15
CA ASP A 207 12.05 -19.99 -0.10
C ASP A 207 12.41 -19.39 1.27
N ASN A 208 13.49 -18.59 1.37
CA ASN A 208 13.89 -17.91 2.60
C ASN A 208 12.83 -16.90 3.08
N MET A 209 12.27 -16.11 2.16
CA MET A 209 11.27 -15.08 2.48
C MET A 209 9.84 -15.63 2.58
N LYS A 210 9.62 -16.93 2.30
CA LYS A 210 8.30 -17.58 2.29
C LYS A 210 7.28 -16.85 1.40
N ILE A 211 7.73 -16.40 0.23
CA ILE A 211 6.89 -15.76 -0.79
C ILE A 211 6.90 -16.57 -2.09
N ASN A 212 5.88 -16.39 -2.93
CA ASN A 212 5.86 -17.07 -4.23
C ASN A 212 6.97 -16.52 -5.16
N LYS A 213 7.47 -17.39 -6.05
CA LYS A 213 8.56 -17.10 -6.99
C LYS A 213 8.29 -15.86 -7.88
N LYS A 214 7.04 -15.63 -8.28
CA LYS A 214 6.67 -14.46 -9.10
C LYS A 214 6.88 -13.16 -8.33
N LEU A 215 6.43 -13.10 -7.07
CA LEU A 215 6.64 -11.94 -6.21
C LEU A 215 8.13 -11.75 -5.89
N ALA A 216 8.85 -12.83 -5.59
CA ALA A 216 10.29 -12.80 -5.41
C ALA A 216 11.03 -12.18 -6.61
N GLY A 217 10.66 -12.56 -7.84
CA GLY A 217 11.21 -11.96 -9.04
C GLY A 217 10.96 -10.46 -9.15
N ILE A 218 9.76 -9.99 -8.79
CA ILE A 218 9.43 -8.55 -8.76
C ILE A 218 10.29 -7.83 -7.71
N VAL A 219 10.46 -8.42 -6.53
CA VAL A 219 11.28 -7.84 -5.45
C VAL A 219 12.72 -7.67 -5.90
N LEU A 220 13.35 -8.75 -6.36
CA LEU A 220 14.73 -8.71 -6.83
C LEU A 220 14.91 -7.77 -8.04
N ASN A 221 13.90 -7.65 -8.91
CA ASN A 221 13.94 -6.70 -10.01
C ASN A 221 13.94 -5.23 -9.54
N ILE A 222 13.22 -4.91 -8.47
CA ILE A 222 13.25 -3.57 -7.84
C ILE A 222 14.59 -3.36 -7.13
N LEU A 223 15.04 -4.30 -6.31
CA LEU A 223 16.31 -4.19 -5.58
C LEU A 223 17.51 -4.02 -6.52
N ASN A 224 17.52 -4.76 -7.64
CA ASN A 224 18.57 -4.63 -8.65
C ASN A 224 18.51 -3.27 -9.34
N HIS A 225 17.32 -2.71 -9.53
CA HIS A 225 17.23 -1.37 -10.10
C HIS A 225 17.68 -0.30 -9.13
N LEU A 226 17.45 -0.46 -7.84
CA LEU A 226 17.96 0.44 -6.81
C LEU A 226 19.47 0.30 -6.57
N ASP A 227 20.16 -0.51 -7.38
CA ASP A 227 21.60 -0.78 -7.27
C ASP A 227 21.99 -1.35 -5.89
N LEU A 228 21.08 -2.09 -5.25
CA LEU A 228 21.35 -2.78 -3.97
C LEU A 228 21.84 -4.21 -4.18
N ILE A 229 21.51 -4.79 -5.34
CA ILE A 229 21.99 -6.09 -5.78
C ILE A 229 22.37 -6.03 -7.25
N HIS A 230 23.22 -6.96 -7.69
CA HIS A 230 23.55 -7.17 -9.08
C HIS A 230 23.46 -8.65 -9.44
N ILE A 231 23.32 -8.95 -10.73
CA ILE A 231 23.45 -10.30 -11.26
C ILE A 231 24.95 -10.63 -11.33
N SER A 232 25.41 -11.58 -10.53
CA SER A 232 26.82 -11.98 -10.50
C SER A 232 27.13 -13.11 -11.47
N ASP A 233 26.16 -13.99 -11.75
CA ASP A 233 26.34 -15.18 -12.58
C ASP A 233 24.98 -15.76 -13.03
N LYS A 234 25.01 -16.80 -13.86
CA LYS A 234 23.85 -17.55 -14.32
C LYS A 234 24.08 -19.06 -14.19
N LYS A 235 23.24 -19.72 -13.39
CA LYS A 235 23.23 -21.19 -13.26
C LYS A 235 22.05 -21.77 -14.05
N ARG A 236 22.33 -22.41 -15.18
CA ARG A 236 21.31 -22.89 -16.15
C ARG A 236 20.40 -21.72 -16.57
N ASN A 237 19.11 -21.80 -16.23
CA ASN A 237 18.11 -20.77 -16.56
C ASN A 237 17.86 -19.78 -15.41
N ALA A 238 18.69 -19.78 -14.35
CA ALA A 238 18.51 -18.92 -13.18
C ALA A 238 19.67 -17.93 -13.04
N TYR A 239 19.34 -16.64 -12.96
CA TYR A 239 20.27 -15.62 -12.52
C TYR A 239 20.59 -15.79 -11.02
N LEU A 240 21.86 -15.57 -10.70
CA LEU A 240 22.40 -15.53 -9.36
C LEU A 240 22.73 -14.08 -9.00
N TYR A 241 22.25 -13.65 -7.84
CA TYR A 241 22.35 -12.27 -7.36
C TYR A 241 23.31 -12.18 -6.17
N LYS A 242 24.00 -11.05 -6.05
CA LYS A 242 24.79 -10.64 -4.87
C LYS A 242 24.40 -9.23 -4.45
N LEU A 243 24.60 -8.91 -3.17
CA LEU A 243 24.53 -7.54 -2.68
C LEU A 243 25.62 -6.69 -3.35
N ASN A 244 25.29 -5.44 -3.63
CA ASN A 244 26.30 -4.43 -3.92
C ASN A 244 26.88 -4.00 -2.57
N MET A 245 28.12 -4.38 -2.30
CA MET A 245 28.92 -3.86 -1.19
C MET A 245 29.55 -2.54 -1.58
#